data_AF-A0A7V0YGR7-F1
#
_entry.id   AF-A0A7V0YGR7-F1
#
_cell.length_a   1.000
_cell.length_b   1.000
_cell.length_c   1.000
_cell.angle_alpha   90.00
_cell.angle_beta   90.00
_cell.angle_gamma   90.00
#
_symmetry.space_group_name_H-M   'P 1'
#
loop_
_entity.id
_entity.type
_entity.pdbx_description
1 polymer ?
#
loop_
_entity_poly.entity_id
_entity_poly.type
_entity_poly.pdbx_seq_one_letter_code
_entity_poly.pdbx_strand_id
1 'polypeptide(L)'
;MQSIEASLVKRRVRAIEVFATRRDEHPPGPIEFYLQNGFYILRDDPQFPLLRLELKTLVGWQINIQFALDGLKIPARVRSGALA
;
A
#
# COMPACT_ATOMS: atom_id res chain seq x y z
N MET A 1 -10.55 15.39 -1.98
CA MET A 1 -9.59 14.65 -2.85
C MET A 1 -9.37 13.29 -2.20
N GLN A 2 -9.64 12.17 -2.89
CA GLN A 2 -9.33 10.85 -2.33
C GLN A 2 -7.80 10.67 -2.36
N SER A 3 -7.17 10.31 -1.22
CA SER A 3 -5.74 9.97 -1.21
C SER A 3 -5.49 8.74 -2.09
N ILE A 4 -4.42 8.77 -2.88
CA ILE A 4 -4.00 7.66 -3.75
C ILE A 4 -3.87 6.37 -2.93
N GLU A 5 -3.37 6.47 -1.71
CA GLU A 5 -3.20 5.35 -0.76
C GLU A 5 -4.52 4.63 -0.47
N ALA A 6 -5.58 5.38 -0.16
CA ALA A 6 -6.90 4.81 0.14
C ALA A 6 -7.48 4.06 -1.07
N SER A 7 -7.21 4.55 -2.28
CA SER A 7 -7.63 3.88 -3.51
C SER A 7 -6.89 2.55 -3.73
N LEU A 8 -5.59 2.50 -3.42
CA LEU A 8 -4.77 1.30 -3.56
C LEU A 8 -5.17 0.23 -2.53
N VAL A 9 -5.47 0.65 -1.29
CA VAL A 9 -5.98 -0.25 -0.23
C VAL A 9 -7.33 -0.83 -0.62
N LYS A 10 -8.30 -0.01 -1.05
CA LYS A 10 -9.63 -0.49 -1.49
C LYS A 10 -9.54 -1.52 -2.62
N ARG A 11 -8.58 -1.35 -3.52
CA ARG A 11 -8.32 -2.25 -4.66
C ARG A 11 -7.50 -3.48 -4.29
N ARG A 12 -7.09 -3.63 -3.02
CA ARG A 12 -6.23 -4.71 -2.53
C ARG A 12 -4.92 -4.84 -3.31
N VAL A 13 -4.38 -3.71 -3.77
CA VAL A 13 -3.06 -3.68 -4.40
C VAL A 13 -2.02 -4.07 -3.35
N ARG A 14 -1.15 -5.02 -3.68
CA ARG A 14 -0.14 -5.51 -2.72
C ARG A 14 1.14 -4.72 -2.76
N ALA A 15 1.53 -4.23 -3.95
CA ALA A 15 2.78 -3.54 -4.16
C ALA A 15 2.69 -2.55 -5.32
N ILE A 16 3.62 -1.59 -5.33
CA ILE A 16 3.92 -0.72 -6.46
C ILE A 16 5.23 -1.21 -7.07
N GLU A 17 5.26 -1.36 -8.39
CA GLU A 17 6.46 -1.73 -9.14
C GLU A 17 6.80 -0.62 -10.14
N VAL A 18 8.10 -0.34 -10.29
CA VAL A 18 8.59 0.70 -11.19
C VAL A 18 9.91 0.26 -11.79
N PHE A 19 10.08 0.42 -13.10
CA PHE A 19 11.43 0.43 -13.68
C PHE A 19 12.09 1.72 -13.22
N ALA A 20 13.32 1.68 -12.73
CA ALA A 20 14.13 2.86 -12.40
C ALA A 20 15.24 3.04 -13.43
N THR A 21 15.95 4.16 -13.38
CA THR A 21 17.16 4.38 -14.16
C THR A 21 18.37 4.43 -13.24
N ARG A 22 19.53 4.00 -13.72
CA ARG A 22 20.83 4.25 -13.08
C ARG A 22 21.52 5.51 -13.61
N ARG A 23 20.96 6.17 -14.63
CA ARG A 23 21.49 7.39 -15.27
C ARG A 23 20.61 8.59 -14.99
N ASP A 24 21.17 9.77 -14.76
CA ASP A 24 20.44 11.01 -14.46
C ASP A 24 19.76 11.66 -15.70
N GLU A 25 19.36 10.85 -16.68
CA GLU A 25 18.77 11.24 -17.96
C GLU A 25 17.32 10.68 -18.01
N HIS A 26 16.28 11.54 -18.00
CA HIS A 26 14.84 11.20 -17.82
C HIS A 26 14.19 10.25 -18.86
N PRO A 27 13.09 9.49 -18.56
CA PRO A 27 12.67 8.79 -17.32
C PRO A 27 12.74 7.25 -17.50
N PRO A 28 12.72 6.40 -16.44
CA PRO A 28 12.13 6.56 -15.09
C PRO A 28 13.11 7.03 -14.01
N GLY A 29 12.62 7.38 -12.80
CA GLY A 29 13.39 8.13 -11.79
C GLY A 29 14.69 7.46 -11.29
N PRO A 30 15.59 8.24 -10.67
CA PRO A 30 16.87 7.73 -10.18
C PRO A 30 16.64 6.64 -9.13
N ILE A 31 17.40 5.55 -9.24
CA ILE A 31 17.29 4.39 -8.35
C ILE A 31 17.39 4.79 -6.87
N GLU A 32 18.26 5.75 -6.53
CA GLU A 32 18.50 6.21 -5.16
C GLU A 32 17.24 6.80 -4.53
N PHE A 33 16.44 7.55 -5.31
CA PHE A 33 15.20 8.14 -4.82
C PHE A 33 14.22 7.07 -4.36
N TYR A 34 14.03 6.02 -5.16
CA TYR A 34 13.11 4.94 -4.83
C TYR A 34 13.61 4.13 -3.62
N LEU A 35 14.90 3.81 -3.57
CA LEU A 35 15.49 3.08 -2.44
C LEU A 35 15.33 3.85 -1.12
N GLN A 36 15.54 5.17 -1.13
CA GLN A 36 15.32 6.03 0.05
C GLN A 36 13.86 6.07 0.50
N ASN A 37 12.91 5.80 -0.40
CA ASN A 37 11.46 5.79 -0.12
C ASN A 37 10.90 4.37 0.12
N GLY A 38 11.76 3.41 0.46
CA GLY A 38 11.36 2.08 0.90
C GLY A 38 11.10 1.06 -0.21
N PHE A 39 11.43 1.40 -1.46
CA PHE A 39 11.50 0.40 -2.51
C PHE A 39 12.73 -0.49 -2.32
N TYR A 40 12.65 -1.72 -2.82
CA TYR A 40 13.79 -2.63 -2.94
C TYR A 40 13.95 -3.12 -4.38
N ILE A 41 15.15 -3.58 -4.72
CA ILE A 41 15.45 -4.14 -6.04
C ILE A 41 14.78 -5.51 -6.16
N LEU A 42 13.80 -5.62 -7.06
CA LEU A 42 13.14 -6.89 -7.41
C LEU A 42 13.90 -7.61 -8.53
N ARG A 43 14.42 -6.87 -9.51
CA ARG A 43 15.30 -7.37 -10.56
C ARG A 43 16.38 -6.34 -10.88
N ASP A 44 17.62 -6.79 -10.83
CA ASP A 44 18.78 -5.90 -10.99
C ASP A 44 19.27 -5.84 -12.45
N ASP A 45 18.53 -5.13 -13.29
CA ASP A 45 18.99 -4.84 -14.65
C ASP A 45 20.08 -3.74 -14.64
N PRO A 46 21.15 -3.85 -15.46
CA PRO A 46 22.25 -2.89 -15.47
C PRO A 46 21.88 -1.47 -15.90
N GLN A 47 20.76 -1.28 -16.60
CA GLN A 47 20.31 0.03 -17.06
C GLN A 47 18.97 0.41 -16.42
N PHE A 48 18.04 -0.53 -16.33
CA PHE A 48 16.66 -0.29 -15.89
C PHE A 48 16.19 -1.28 -14.81
N PRO A 49 16.73 -1.20 -13.58
CA PRO A 49 16.35 -2.12 -12.52
C PRO A 49 14.87 -2.00 -12.20
N LEU A 50 14.21 -3.14 -11.97
CA LEU A 50 12.83 -3.20 -11.51
C LEU A 50 12.82 -3.11 -9.99
N LEU A 51 12.18 -2.08 -9.46
CA LEU A 51 12.03 -1.84 -8.04
C LEU A 51 10.60 -2.12 -7.59
N ARG A 52 10.45 -2.49 -6.32
CA ARG A 52 9.16 -2.83 -5.72
C ARG A 52 9.02 -2.23 -4.33
N LEU A 53 7.82 -1.74 -4.05
CA LEU A 53 7.40 -1.24 -2.76
C LEU A 53 6.18 -2.04 -2.30
N GLU A 54 6.30 -2.80 -1.21
CA GLU A 54 5.17 -3.51 -0.62
C GLU A 54 4.25 -2.51 0.11
N LEU A 55 2.97 -2.49 -0.22
CA LEU A 55 2.02 -1.57 0.42
C LEU A 55 1.66 -2.03 1.83
N LYS A 56 1.81 -3.31 2.14
CA LYS A 56 1.64 -3.84 3.51
C LYS A 56 2.59 -3.19 4.52
N THR A 57 3.73 -2.67 4.07
CA THR A 57 4.72 -2.02 4.94
C THR A 57 4.53 -0.51 5.04
N LEU A 58 3.75 0.11 4.15
CA LEU A 58 3.53 1.56 4.11
C LEU A 58 2.20 2.02 4.70
N VAL A 59 1.19 1.16 4.73
CA VAL A 59 -0.09 1.55 5.32
C VAL A 59 0.11 1.65 6.83
N GLY A 60 0.14 2.89 7.33
CA GLY A 60 0.23 3.16 8.76
C GLY A 60 -0.87 2.40 9.52
N TRP A 61 -0.55 1.95 10.73
CA TRP A 61 -1.46 1.18 11.59
C TRP A 61 -2.85 1.83 11.74
N GLN A 62 -2.90 3.17 11.75
CA GLN A 62 -4.15 3.96 11.78
C GLN A 62 -5.09 3.67 10.60
N ILE A 63 -4.55 3.62 9.37
CA ILE A 63 -5.34 3.39 8.15
C ILE A 63 -5.82 1.93 8.12
N ASN A 64 -4.95 0.99 8.51
CA ASN A 64 -5.31 -0.42 8.60
C ASN A 64 -6.45 -0.66 9.61
N ILE A 65 -6.45 0.02 10.76
CA ILE A 65 -7.54 -0.05 11.74
C ILE A 65 -8.82 0.52 11.18
N GLN A 66 -8.81 1.71 10.59
CA GLN A 66 -10.04 2.32 10.10
C GLN A 66 -10.72 1.43 9.04
N PHE A 67 -9.95 0.87 8.11
CA PHE A 67 -10.48 -0.10 7.15
C PHE A 67 -10.98 -1.39 7.82
N ALA A 68 -10.30 -1.89 8.85
CA ALA A 68 -10.75 -3.06 9.60
C ALA A 68 -12.05 -2.79 10.37
N LEU A 69 -12.20 -1.60 10.96
CA LEU A 69 -13.41 -1.14 11.65
C LEU A 69 -14.57 -0.97 10.67
N ASP A 70 -14.35 -0.33 9.52
CA ASP A 70 -15.37 -0.14 8.48
C ASP A 70 -15.87 -1.48 7.91
N GLY A 71 -15.02 -2.51 7.90
CA GLY A 71 -15.37 -3.87 7.49
C GLY A 71 -16.01 -4.73 8.59
N LEU A 72 -16.01 -4.26 9.84
CA LEU A 72 -16.48 -5.05 10.97
C LEU A 72 -18.00 -4.98 11.09
N LYS A 73 -18.68 -6.03 10.62
CA LYS A 73 -20.12 -6.22 10.89
C LYS A 73 -20.31 -6.94 12.22
N ILE A 74 -20.47 -6.19 13.31
CA ILE A 74 -20.82 -6.77 14.61
C ILE A 74 -22.33 -7.08 14.58
N PRO A 75 -22.74 -8.36 14.70
CA PRO A 75 -24.15 -8.66 14.88
C PRO A 75 -24.60 -8.05 16.22
N ALA A 76 -25.52 -7.09 16.15
CA ALA A 76 -26.10 -6.50 17.34
C ALA A 76 -26.77 -7.63 18.14
N ARG A 77 -26.25 -7.89 19.36
CA ARG A 77 -26.82 -8.88 20.25
C ARG A 77 -28.16 -8.34 20.74
N VAL A 78 -29.24 -8.72 20.06
CA VAL A 78 -30.60 -8.42 20.49
C VAL A 78 -30.83 -9.16 21.80
N ARG A 79 -30.80 -8.43 22.93
CA ARG A 79 -31.34 -8.92 24.19
C ARG A 79 -32.86 -8.90 24.04
N SER A 80 -33.43 -10.03 23.64
CA SER A 80 -34.86 -10.26 23.83
C SER A 80 -35.12 -10.38 25.32
N GLY A 81 -35.46 -9.25 25.95
CA GLY A 81 -36.10 -9.25 27.25
C GLY A 81 -37.47 -9.89 27.09
N ALA A 82 -37.59 -11.14 27.52
CA ALA A 82 -38.89 -11.74 27.78
C ALA A 82 -39.54 -10.97 28.92
N LEU A 83 -40.62 -10.25 28.59
CA LEU A 83 -41.57 -9.74 29.56
C LEU A 83 -42.37 -10.96 30.04
N ALA A 84 -42.26 -11.28 31.33
CA ALA A 84 -43.16 -12.16 32.06
C ALA A 84 -43.52 -11.47 33.37
#